data_AF-A0A286ADG1-F1
#
_entry.id   AF-A0A286ADG1-F1
#
_cell.length_a   1.000
_cell.length_b   1.000
_cell.length_c   1.000
_cell.angle_alpha   90.00
_cell.angle_beta   90.00
_cell.angle_gamma   90.00
#
_symmetry.space_group_name_H-M   'P 1'
#
loop_
_entity.id
_entity.type
_entity.pdbx_description
1 polymer ?
#
loop_
_entity_poly.entity_id
_entity_poly.type
_entity_poly.pdbx_seq_one_letter_code
_entity_poly.pdbx_strand_id
1 'polypeptide(L)'
;MKNLKIALFFPSIIMLVSIAQAQTIPDNIKSAFKGTWAYEQYGHTNTIVIKFEKGKNYATFLDIGTGEAPTETFQAKVKKNLLFIPAQHHKNDVNIEMEVIKGKLYFRQQLVIWDAEGNAIPTKSNFKTEQIFKRVKP
;
A
#
# COMPACT_ATOMS: atom_id res chain seq x y z
N MET A 1 64.81 35.96 3.66
CA MET A 1 63.55 36.09 4.42
C MET A 1 62.75 34.81 4.20
N LYS A 2 62.54 34.02 5.25
CA LYS A 2 61.94 32.67 5.20
C LYS A 2 60.41 32.78 5.17
N ASN A 3 59.77 32.32 4.09
CA ASN A 3 58.32 32.27 3.98
C ASN A 3 57.81 30.92 4.49
N LEU A 4 57.21 30.94 5.67
CA LEU A 4 56.57 29.80 6.35
C LEU A 4 55.24 29.49 5.67
N LYS A 5 55.12 28.34 5.01
CA LYS A 5 53.86 27.86 4.41
C LYS A 5 53.12 26.99 5.44
N ILE A 6 52.06 27.52 6.04
CA ILE A 6 51.13 26.75 6.89
C ILE A 6 50.15 26.05 5.97
N ALA A 7 50.26 24.73 5.85
CA ALA A 7 49.27 23.89 5.19
C ALA A 7 48.19 23.50 6.21
N LEU A 8 47.02 24.12 6.12
CA LEU A 8 45.81 23.74 6.85
C LEU A 8 45.22 22.48 6.20
N PHE A 9 45.34 21.37 6.90
CA PHE A 9 44.75 20.08 6.53
C PHE A 9 43.26 20.10 6.92
N PHE A 10 42.36 20.26 5.94
CA PHE A 10 40.92 20.13 6.15
C PHE A 10 40.53 18.63 6.13
N PRO A 11 40.00 18.04 7.22
CA PRO A 11 39.46 16.69 7.16
C PRO A 11 38.15 16.70 6.36
N SER A 12 38.20 16.16 5.15
CA SER A 12 37.02 15.92 4.31
C SER A 12 36.01 15.02 5.02
N ILE A 13 34.87 15.59 5.41
CA ILE A 13 33.70 14.87 5.89
C ILE A 13 33.16 14.04 4.71
N ILE A 14 33.36 12.72 4.74
CA ILE A 14 32.75 11.80 3.78
C ILE A 14 31.28 11.64 4.18
N MET A 15 30.42 12.39 3.51
CA MET A 15 28.96 12.31 3.66
C MET A 15 28.48 10.98 3.06
N LEU A 16 28.20 9.99 3.91
CA LEU A 16 27.55 8.73 3.51
C LEU A 16 26.10 9.02 3.11
N VAL A 17 25.88 9.29 1.82
CA VAL A 17 24.53 9.38 1.25
C VAL A 17 23.95 7.96 1.23
N SER A 18 23.10 7.66 2.22
CA SER A 18 22.28 6.44 2.21
C SER A 18 21.28 6.56 1.06
N ILE A 19 21.62 5.98 -0.08
CA ILE A 19 20.71 5.79 -1.21
C ILE A 19 19.67 4.76 -0.77
N ALA A 20 18.50 5.21 -0.35
CA ALA A 20 17.35 4.33 -0.18
C ALA A 20 17.02 3.73 -1.55
N GLN A 21 17.49 2.50 -1.79
CA GLN A 21 17.17 1.77 -3.02
C GLN A 21 15.65 1.63 -3.07
N ALA A 22 15.02 2.27 -4.06
CA ALA A 22 13.61 2.09 -4.34
C ALA A 22 13.41 0.61 -4.69
N GLN A 23 12.93 -0.17 -3.72
CA GLN A 23 12.76 -1.60 -3.90
C GLN A 23 11.68 -1.84 -4.95
N THR A 24 12.09 -2.29 -6.14
CA THR A 24 11.18 -2.62 -7.22
C THR A 24 10.28 -3.78 -6.80
N ILE A 25 8.97 -3.65 -7.03
CA ILE A 25 8.01 -4.71 -6.72
C ILE A 25 8.33 -5.93 -7.61
N PRO A 26 8.48 -7.14 -7.04
CA PRO A 26 8.72 -8.36 -7.80
C PRO A 26 7.59 -8.68 -8.80
N ASP A 27 7.93 -9.20 -9.98
CA ASP A 27 6.97 -9.41 -11.07
C ASP A 27 5.95 -10.53 -10.77
N ASN A 28 6.32 -11.51 -9.95
CA ASN A 28 5.38 -12.53 -9.46
C ASN A 28 4.26 -11.90 -8.61
N ILE A 29 4.58 -10.91 -7.78
CA ILE A 29 3.59 -10.16 -7.00
C ILE A 29 2.71 -9.32 -7.93
N LYS A 30 3.32 -8.59 -8.86
CA LYS A 30 2.55 -7.82 -9.85
C LYS A 30 1.55 -8.70 -10.59
N SER A 31 2.01 -9.84 -11.08
CA SER A 31 1.18 -10.79 -11.85
C SER A 31 0.07 -11.41 -11.00
N ALA A 32 0.37 -11.76 -9.74
CA ALA A 32 -0.60 -12.34 -8.83
C ALA A 32 -1.76 -11.39 -8.49
N PHE A 33 -1.50 -10.08 -8.37
CA PHE A 33 -2.51 -9.10 -7.96
C PHE A 33 -3.14 -8.32 -9.12
N LYS A 34 -2.39 -8.00 -10.18
CA LYS A 34 -2.85 -7.13 -11.28
C LYS A 34 -4.11 -7.69 -11.91
N GLY A 35 -5.14 -6.85 -12.06
CA GLY A 35 -6.38 -7.19 -12.75
C GLY A 35 -7.62 -6.69 -12.02
N THR A 36 -8.76 -7.15 -12.51
CA THR A 36 -10.08 -6.87 -11.94
C THR A 36 -10.53 -8.04 -11.09
N TRP A 37 -11.09 -7.73 -9.93
CA TRP A 37 -11.57 -8.70 -8.96
C TRP A 37 -13.00 -8.33 -8.56
N ALA A 38 -13.87 -9.32 -8.46
CA ALA A 38 -15.27 -9.15 -8.10
C ALA A 38 -15.64 -9.99 -6.89
N TYR A 39 -16.41 -9.40 -5.99
CA TYR A 39 -17.08 -10.06 -4.89
C TYR A 39 -18.59 -9.91 -5.09
N GLU A 40 -19.26 -11.04 -5.28
CA GLU A 40 -20.71 -11.10 -5.48
C GLU A 40 -21.39 -11.34 -4.14
N GLN A 41 -22.35 -10.48 -3.82
CA GLN A 41 -23.28 -10.63 -2.71
C GLN A 41 -24.70 -10.46 -3.26
N TYR A 42 -25.72 -10.97 -2.57
CA TYR A 42 -27.10 -10.91 -3.05
C TYR A 42 -27.50 -9.49 -3.51
N GLY A 43 -27.76 -9.35 -4.81
CA GLY A 43 -28.20 -8.10 -5.44
C GLY A 43 -27.09 -7.12 -5.83
N HIS A 44 -25.82 -7.36 -5.46
CA HIS A 44 -24.73 -6.41 -5.65
C HIS A 44 -23.39 -7.08 -5.95
N THR A 45 -22.61 -6.46 -6.84
CA THR A 45 -21.23 -6.89 -7.13
C THR A 45 -20.27 -5.78 -6.74
N ASN A 46 -19.43 -6.02 -5.75
CA ASN A 46 -18.32 -5.13 -5.45
C ASN A 46 -17.14 -5.45 -6.39
N THR A 47 -16.66 -4.46 -7.11
CA THR A 47 -15.53 -4.59 -8.04
C THR A 47 -14.33 -3.77 -7.57
N ILE A 48 -13.16 -4.39 -7.58
CA ILE A 48 -11.89 -3.70 -7.32
C ILE A 48 -10.90 -3.95 -8.45
N VAL A 49 -10.07 -2.96 -8.74
CA VAL A 49 -9.04 -3.05 -9.78
C VAL A 49 -7.68 -2.72 -9.20
N ILE A 50 -6.72 -3.62 -9.42
CA ILE A 50 -5.34 -3.46 -8.95
C ILE A 50 -4.42 -3.28 -10.15
N LYS A 51 -3.68 -2.17 -10.17
CA LYS A 51 -2.73 -1.80 -11.23
C LYS A 51 -1.34 -1.59 -10.64
N PHE A 52 -0.32 -1.82 -11.46
CA PHE A 52 1.07 -1.51 -11.13
C PHE A 52 1.64 -0.63 -12.24
N GLU A 53 2.11 0.55 -11.86
CA GLU A 53 2.68 1.52 -12.79
C GLU A 53 4.21 1.36 -12.89
N LYS A 54 4.75 1.60 -14.08
CA LYS A 54 6.20 1.50 -14.32
C LYS A 54 6.94 2.53 -13.45
N GLY A 55 7.97 2.07 -12.74
CA GLY A 55 8.79 2.92 -11.87
C GLY A 55 8.15 3.30 -10.53
N LYS A 56 6.94 2.81 -10.23
CA LYS A 56 6.32 2.97 -8.90
C LYS A 56 6.62 1.76 -8.01
N ASN A 57 6.77 2.02 -6.71
CA ASN A 57 6.97 1.02 -5.67
C ASN A 57 5.68 0.73 -4.88
N TYR A 58 4.53 1.13 -5.41
CA TYR A 58 3.21 0.85 -4.87
C TYR A 58 2.29 0.29 -5.97
N ALA A 59 1.19 -0.34 -5.55
CA ALA A 59 0.09 -0.69 -6.43
C ALA A 59 -1.00 0.40 -6.35
N THR A 60 -1.60 0.73 -7.48
CA THR A 60 -2.82 1.56 -7.52
C THR A 60 -4.02 0.64 -7.31
N PHE A 61 -4.75 0.88 -6.23
CA PHE A 61 -5.97 0.17 -5.87
C PHE A 61 -7.17 1.07 -6.16
N LEU A 62 -8.12 0.58 -6.94
CA LEU A 62 -9.36 1.28 -7.28
C LEU A 62 -10.52 0.48 -6.69
N ASP A 63 -11.26 1.09 -5.77
CA ASP A 63 -12.54 0.55 -5.28
C ASP A 63 -13.67 1.13 -6.14
N ILE A 64 -14.23 0.31 -7.03
CA ILE A 64 -15.35 0.71 -7.88
C ILE A 64 -16.67 0.51 -7.11
N GLY A 65 -16.67 -0.29 -6.05
CA GLY A 65 -17.88 -0.66 -5.34
C GLY A 65 -18.87 -1.36 -6.27
N THR A 66 -20.14 -1.00 -6.10
CA THR A 66 -21.27 -1.44 -6.94
C THR A 66 -21.44 -0.62 -8.22
N GLY A 67 -20.64 0.43 -8.41
CA GLY A 67 -20.82 1.43 -9.47
C GLY A 67 -21.82 2.54 -9.15
N GLU A 68 -22.47 2.50 -7.98
CA GLU A 68 -23.41 3.53 -7.51
C GLU A 68 -22.69 4.72 -6.84
N ALA A 69 -21.54 4.45 -6.21
CA ALA A 69 -20.70 5.44 -5.57
C ALA A 69 -19.49 5.81 -6.48
N PRO A 70 -18.90 7.01 -6.31
CA PRO A 70 -17.66 7.36 -6.98
C PRO A 70 -16.55 6.37 -6.65
N THR A 71 -15.72 6.05 -7.65
CA THR A 71 -14.57 5.17 -7.46
C THR A 71 -13.55 5.82 -6.52
N GLU A 72 -13.15 5.09 -5.49
CA GLU A 72 -12.08 5.52 -4.59
C GLU A 72 -10.73 4.98 -5.06
N THR A 73 -9.67 5.79 -4.93
CA THR A 73 -8.32 5.40 -5.35
C THR A 73 -7.33 5.48 -4.20
N PHE A 74 -6.62 4.38 -3.98
CA PHE A 74 -5.63 4.23 -2.93
C PHE A 74 -4.28 3.75 -3.47
N GLN A 75 -3.22 4.08 -2.73
CA GLN A 75 -1.89 3.53 -2.98
C GLN A 75 -1.64 2.41 -1.96
N ALA A 76 -1.55 1.17 -2.46
CA ALA A 76 -1.24 0.02 -1.63
C ALA A 76 0.27 -0.24 -1.64
N LYS A 77 0.85 -0.30 -0.45
CA LYS A 77 2.27 -0.64 -0.26
C LYS A 77 2.45 -2.14 -0.32
N VAL A 78 3.55 -2.58 -0.92
CA VAL A 78 3.93 -4.00 -0.90
C VAL A 78 4.66 -4.31 0.41
N LYS A 79 4.14 -5.26 1.17
CA LYS A 79 4.78 -5.82 2.37
C LYS A 79 4.94 -7.33 2.18
N LYS A 80 6.13 -7.78 1.78
CA LYS A 80 6.38 -9.18 1.39
C LYS A 80 5.44 -9.61 0.26
N ASN A 81 4.47 -10.49 0.55
CA ASN A 81 3.49 -11.01 -0.41
C ASN A 81 2.11 -10.34 -0.28
N LEU A 82 2.00 -9.30 0.57
CA LEU A 82 0.76 -8.59 0.85
C LEU A 82 0.75 -7.22 0.17
N LEU A 83 -0.42 -6.79 -0.26
CA LEU A 83 -0.72 -5.38 -0.48
C LEU A 83 -1.37 -4.81 0.78
N PHE A 84 -0.90 -3.67 1.24
CA PHE A 84 -1.35 -3.03 2.48
C PHE A 84 -1.68 -1.56 2.24
N ILE A 85 -2.89 -1.16 2.64
CA ILE A 85 -3.32 0.24 2.68
C ILE A 85 -3.52 0.59 4.15
N PRO A 86 -2.72 1.50 4.72
CA PRO A 86 -2.93 1.95 6.10
C PRO A 86 -4.22 2.76 6.22
N ALA A 87 -4.86 2.70 7.38
CA ALA A 87 -5.91 3.64 7.75
C ALA A 87 -5.37 5.08 7.72
N GLN A 88 -6.18 6.00 7.22
CA GLN A 88 -5.90 7.44 7.19
C GLN A 88 -7.15 8.17 7.67
N HIS A 89 -7.03 8.90 8.77
CA HIS A 89 -8.13 9.65 9.34
C HIS A 89 -8.78 10.57 8.29
N HIS A 90 -10.11 10.56 8.22
CA HIS A 90 -10.93 11.29 7.22
C HIS A 90 -10.80 10.83 5.76
N LYS A 91 -10.12 9.72 5.50
CA LYS A 91 -10.02 9.15 4.16
C LYS A 91 -10.41 7.68 4.11
N ASN A 92 -9.88 6.87 5.01
CA ASN A 92 -10.26 5.48 5.21
C ASN A 92 -9.95 5.09 6.65
N ASP A 93 -11.00 4.84 7.44
CA ASP A 93 -10.86 4.46 8.85
C ASP A 93 -10.59 2.96 9.02
N VAL A 94 -10.09 2.31 7.97
CA VAL A 94 -9.79 0.87 7.95
C VAL A 94 -8.37 0.64 7.44
N ASN A 95 -7.64 -0.23 8.13
CA ASN A 95 -6.48 -0.87 7.56
C ASN A 95 -6.95 -1.95 6.59
N ILE A 96 -6.41 -1.97 5.38
CA ILE A 96 -6.77 -2.95 4.36
C ILE A 96 -5.54 -3.82 4.08
N GLU A 97 -5.73 -5.12 4.20
CA GLU A 97 -4.75 -6.15 3.85
C GLU A 97 -5.29 -7.02 2.74
N MET A 98 -4.46 -7.26 1.73
CA MET A 98 -4.80 -8.04 0.56
C MET A 98 -3.76 -9.10 0.30
N GLU A 99 -4.24 -10.32 0.07
CA GLU A 99 -3.40 -11.49 -0.19
C GLU A 99 -4.00 -12.34 -1.31
N VAL A 100 -3.18 -12.80 -2.25
CA VAL A 100 -3.62 -13.73 -3.28
C VAL A 100 -3.24 -15.15 -2.89
N ILE A 101 -4.23 -15.97 -2.58
CA ILE A 101 -4.06 -17.37 -2.19
C ILE A 101 -4.85 -18.23 -3.17
N LYS A 102 -4.16 -19.17 -3.84
CA LYS A 102 -4.76 -20.10 -4.82
C LYS A 102 -5.64 -19.38 -5.88
N GLY A 103 -5.18 -18.24 -6.37
CA GLY A 103 -5.86 -17.46 -7.41
C GLY A 103 -7.09 -16.66 -6.96
N LYS A 104 -7.39 -16.63 -5.65
CA LYS A 104 -8.43 -15.79 -5.05
C LYS A 104 -7.79 -14.65 -4.27
N LEU A 105 -8.44 -13.49 -4.26
CA LEU A 105 -7.97 -12.33 -3.52
C LEU A 105 -8.72 -12.26 -2.20
N TYR A 106 -7.98 -12.49 -1.12
CA TYR A 106 -8.46 -12.34 0.25
C TYR A 106 -8.29 -10.86 0.62
N PHE A 107 -9.40 -10.19 0.83
CA PHE A 107 -9.50 -8.78 1.16
C PHE A 107 -9.95 -8.64 2.60
N ARG A 108 -9.08 -8.13 3.46
CA ARG A 108 -9.29 -8.04 4.90
C ARG A 108 -9.30 -6.59 5.33
N GLN A 109 -10.31 -6.19 6.09
CA GLN A 109 -10.39 -4.85 6.65
C GLN A 109 -10.40 -4.92 8.17
N GLN A 110 -9.64 -4.02 8.80
CA GLN A 110 -9.64 -3.86 10.24
C GLN A 110 -9.95 -2.40 10.57
N LEU A 111 -11.04 -2.18 11.31
CA LEU A 111 -11.45 -0.84 11.74
C LEU A 111 -10.41 -0.22 12.67
N VAL A 112 -10.08 1.04 12.40
CA VAL A 112 -9.27 1.91 13.25
C VAL A 112 -10.19 2.97 13.83
N ILE A 113 -10.14 3.13 15.15
CA ILE A 113 -10.87 4.17 15.87
C ILE A 113 -9.88 5.30 16.15
N TRP A 114 -10.31 6.53 15.92
CA TRP A 114 -9.52 7.73 16.13
C TRP A 114 -9.98 8.46 17.40
N ASP A 115 -9.05 9.08 18.12
CA ASP A 115 -9.36 10.03 19.17
C ASP A 115 -9.73 11.41 18.58
N ALA A 116 -10.10 12.36 19.44
CA ALA A 116 -10.49 13.71 19.01
C ALA A 116 -9.33 14.48 18.36
N GLU A 117 -8.09 14.10 18.69
CA GLU A 117 -6.85 14.66 18.17
C GLU A 117 -6.41 14.02 16.85
N GLY A 118 -7.13 12.99 16.37
CA GLY A 118 -6.87 12.29 15.12
C GLY A 118 -5.77 11.22 15.22
N ASN A 119 -5.40 10.77 16.43
CA ASN A 119 -4.51 9.64 16.63
C ASN A 119 -5.29 8.34 16.67
N ALA A 120 -4.68 7.27 16.17
CA ALA A 120 -5.28 5.95 16.23
C ALA A 120 -5.29 5.46 17.69
N ILE A 121 -6.48 5.18 18.22
CA ILE A 121 -6.63 4.55 19.54
C ILE A 121 -6.12 3.11 19.43
N PRO A 122 -5.18 2.66 20.28
CA PRO A 122 -4.74 1.28 20.31
C PRO A 122 -5.90 0.39 20.78
N THR A 123 -6.69 -0.11 19.83
CA THR A 123 -7.79 -1.01 20.14
C THR A 123 -7.32 -2.45 19.98
N LYS A 124 -7.79 -3.35 20.84
CA LYS A 124 -7.82 -4.79 20.52
C LYS A 124 -9.00 -5.10 19.60
N SER A 125 -9.36 -4.20 18.68
CA SER A 125 -10.54 -4.38 17.83
C SER A 125 -10.39 -5.68 17.06
N ASN A 126 -11.26 -6.61 17.40
CA ASN A 126 -11.43 -7.89 16.73
C ASN A 126 -12.32 -7.75 15.49
N PHE A 127 -12.79 -6.52 15.17
CA PHE A 127 -13.60 -6.27 13.97
C PHE A 127 -12.71 -6.36 12.74
N LYS A 128 -12.56 -7.59 12.27
CA LYS A 128 -11.94 -7.95 11.01
C LYS A 128 -13.01 -8.51 10.11
N THR A 129 -13.26 -7.84 8.99
CA THR A 129 -14.06 -8.41 7.91
C THR A 129 -13.10 -9.05 6.91
N GLU A 130 -13.54 -10.17 6.32
CA GLU A 130 -12.84 -10.81 5.21
C GLU A 130 -13.82 -11.03 4.07
N GLN A 131 -13.43 -10.60 2.88
CA GLN A 131 -14.13 -10.84 1.64
C GLN A 131 -13.19 -11.56 0.68
N ILE A 132 -13.74 -12.54 -0.05
CA ILE A 132 -12.95 -13.35 -0.98
C ILE A 132 -13.41 -13.02 -2.39
N PHE A 133 -12.60 -12.22 -3.07
CA PHE A 133 -12.87 -11.81 -4.44
C PHE A 133 -12.37 -12.88 -5.42
N LYS A 134 -13.11 -13.04 -6.52
CA LYS A 134 -12.72 -13.86 -7.66
C LYS A 134 -12.17 -12.95 -8.75
N ARG A 135 -11.13 -13.43 -9.44
CA ARG A 135 -10.58 -12.72 -10.59
C ARG A 135 -11.60 -12.73 -11.72
N VAL A 136 -11.91 -11.55 -12.26
CA VAL A 136 -12.72 -11.41 -13.47
C VAL A 136 -11.80 -11.75 -14.64
N LYS A 137 -12.16 -12.74 -15.45
CA LYS A 137 -11.44 -13.01 -16.69
C LYS A 137 -11.73 -11.87 -17.68
N PRO A 138 -10.72 -11.35 -18.39
CA PRO A 138 -10.96 -10.45 -19.51
C PRO A 138 -11.80 -11.12 -20.60
#